data_AF-A0A0C4EUV9-F1
#
_entry.id   AF-A0A0C4EUV9-F1
#
_cell.length_a   1.000
_cell.length_b   1.000
_cell.length_c   1.000
_cell.angle_alpha   90.00
_cell.angle_beta   90.00
_cell.angle_gamma   90.00
#
_symmetry.space_group_name_H-M   'P 1'
#
loop_
_entity.id
_entity.type
_entity.pdbx_description
1 polymer ?
#
loop_
_entity_poly.entity_id
_entity_poly.type
_entity_poly.pdbx_seq_one_letter_code
_entity_poly.pdbx_strand_id
1 'polypeptide(L)'
;MLAGRLRYNLGCRAIARPRRLQFGQSRTYALETREERQILASIEGGLKSGPAEPMPEDAKGQAISAFRRIGLVLRAVVYGGLGLGVAGTLGFFGLHLWVEHLELAPGRHDDGRASTVGRQDDDYGWEEQSEGWGGGHLVKGTDPSLGWSIRALIRAAWVAQNWQSGQQAVAADQLPEGRLVDAAYALSESRLQQAILMAKQAGFKLEDRTLVELQLRLAHICERINTPPSLMKAYEIYSQLWKSCVDLSARFDPSVDSRDWEARQAIRIADQLGQLGLKIAALERQAEGSRAEFYQQAAENYLVWAISRGLGIGSSLDHSADLQSTSAQSKAPKGSTWSTFFGQHAREPAGQNDFCAANSAVEAHLAPITDRLSLLSGLPMPSEPAFKPGQLRLTISSLMNLAVHLVSVDMQKAFAIQDLIHRFVSAAVEEARESLRDGSADAKLHYHWLSSRAALSAVYLSEIGQAIKQMPDQEIIDRCRKALEIADSTIASLETEAGSNAVFQPGITRSLSGRLSEQLESLKRDVRLTGAMGATFLGLKYETCPSRAALAQSPRLHTAFNWCYRAQPDAHNGCQLARLFFQRAVDYSLGTSGDQSRHKQPLVLLNPLNENLRHLSRIDDLSKNT
;
A
#
# COMPACT_ATOMS: atom_id res chain seq x y z
N MET A 1 -46.51 16.84 -23.75
CA MET A 1 -47.24 15.69 -24.36
C MET A 1 -46.28 14.95 -25.28
N LEU A 2 -46.34 13.61 -25.26
CA LEU A 2 -45.39 12.62 -25.84
C LEU A 2 -44.16 12.28 -24.98
N ALA A 3 -44.44 11.71 -23.80
CA ALA A 3 -43.52 10.77 -23.13
C ALA A 3 -44.18 9.39 -23.15
N GLY A 4 -43.78 8.56 -24.13
CA GLY A 4 -44.26 7.20 -24.31
C GLY A 4 -43.49 6.22 -23.43
N ARG A 5 -44.21 5.59 -22.50
CA ARG A 5 -43.75 4.50 -21.63
C ARG A 5 -43.20 3.32 -22.46
N LEU A 6 -41.93 3.00 -22.29
CA LEU A 6 -41.40 1.65 -22.54
C LEU A 6 -40.88 1.09 -21.22
N ARG A 7 -41.79 0.46 -20.46
CA ARG A 7 -41.44 -0.47 -19.37
C ARG A 7 -41.10 -1.81 -20.01
N TYR A 8 -39.82 -2.13 -20.13
CA TYR A 8 -39.40 -3.51 -20.38
C TYR A 8 -39.36 -4.26 -19.04
N ASN A 9 -40.32 -5.16 -18.85
CA ASN A 9 -40.25 -6.24 -17.87
C ASN A 9 -39.16 -7.23 -18.32
N LEU A 10 -37.92 -7.04 -17.89
CA LEU A 10 -36.91 -8.09 -17.93
C LEU A 10 -37.08 -8.91 -16.65
N GLY A 11 -37.76 -10.05 -16.78
CA GLY A 11 -37.84 -11.04 -15.73
C GLY A 11 -36.44 -11.50 -15.32
N CYS A 12 -36.17 -11.49 -14.01
CA CYS A 12 -34.98 -12.06 -13.41
C CYS A 12 -34.88 -13.55 -13.74
N ARG A 13 -34.20 -13.90 -14.84
CA ARG A 13 -33.65 -15.24 -15.01
C ARG A 13 -32.41 -15.33 -14.14
N ALA A 14 -32.38 -16.33 -13.26
CA ALA A 14 -31.21 -16.70 -12.48
C ALA A 14 -30.00 -16.85 -13.42
N ILE A 15 -29.04 -15.94 -13.28
CA ILE A 15 -27.76 -16.02 -13.98
C ILE A 15 -27.03 -17.21 -13.37
N ALA A 16 -26.93 -18.28 -14.16
CA ALA A 16 -26.12 -19.44 -13.83
C ALA A 16 -24.69 -18.96 -13.51
N ARG A 17 -24.20 -19.32 -12.31
CA ARG A 17 -22.83 -19.03 -11.87
C ARG A 17 -21.84 -19.39 -12.99
N PRO A 18 -20.89 -18.51 -13.36
CA PRO A 18 -19.83 -18.89 -14.27
C PRO A 18 -19.05 -20.04 -13.64
N ARG A 19 -19.04 -21.17 -14.34
CA ARG A 19 -18.23 -22.35 -14.01
C ARG A 19 -16.78 -21.89 -13.97
N ARG A 20 -16.19 -21.91 -12.78
CA ARG A 20 -14.77 -21.64 -12.54
C ARG A 20 -13.96 -22.39 -13.60
N LEU A 21 -13.34 -21.67 -14.54
CA LEU A 21 -12.36 -22.25 -15.45
C LEU A 21 -11.21 -22.75 -14.57
N GLN A 22 -11.23 -24.06 -14.28
CA GLN A 22 -10.07 -24.74 -13.75
C GLN A 22 -9.00 -24.63 -14.82
N PHE A 23 -7.99 -23.79 -14.57
CA PHE A 23 -6.74 -23.89 -15.29
C PHE A 23 -6.26 -25.33 -15.14
N GLY A 24 -6.16 -26.00 -16.29
CA GLY A 24 -5.87 -27.41 -16.40
C GLY A 24 -4.60 -27.75 -15.64
N GLN A 25 -4.68 -28.85 -14.89
CA GLN A 25 -3.54 -29.60 -14.42
C GLN A 25 -2.48 -29.67 -15.53
N SER A 26 -1.25 -29.30 -15.18
CA SER A 26 -0.07 -29.57 -15.99
C SER A 26 -0.10 -31.04 -16.40
N ARG A 27 -0.43 -31.29 -17.68
CA ARG A 27 -0.19 -32.57 -18.32
C ARG A 27 1.32 -32.77 -18.29
N THR A 28 1.76 -33.65 -17.43
CA THR A 28 3.04 -34.35 -17.56
C THR A 28 3.09 -34.88 -18.99
N TYR A 29 4.00 -34.34 -19.80
CA TYR A 29 4.32 -34.90 -21.10
C TYR A 29 4.95 -36.26 -20.84
N ALA A 30 4.13 -37.32 -20.92
CA ALA A 30 4.63 -38.66 -21.13
C ALA A 30 5.34 -38.65 -22.49
N LEU A 31 6.66 -38.84 -22.46
CA LEU A 31 7.47 -39.16 -23.62
C LEU A 31 6.96 -40.51 -24.15
N GLU A 32 5.97 -40.43 -25.04
CA GLU A 32 5.52 -41.56 -25.84
C GLU A 32 6.60 -41.81 -26.89
N THR A 33 7.46 -42.79 -26.62
CA THR A 33 8.36 -43.41 -27.58
C THR A 33 7.52 -44.03 -28.68
N ARG A 34 7.22 -43.21 -29.70
CA ARG A 34 6.44 -43.61 -30.87
C ARG A 34 7.35 -44.38 -31.82
N GLU A 35 7.02 -45.66 -31.92
CA GLU A 35 7.42 -46.66 -32.91
C GLU A 35 8.07 -46.09 -34.18
N GLU A 36 9.40 -46.13 -34.20
CA GLU A 36 10.19 -46.33 -35.42
C GLU A 36 9.93 -47.74 -35.94
N ARG A 37 8.92 -47.91 -36.82
CA ARG A 37 8.84 -49.02 -37.78
C ARG A 37 7.75 -48.72 -38.79
N GLN A 38 8.10 -48.86 -40.08
CA GLN A 38 7.24 -48.78 -41.26
C GLN A 38 7.02 -47.41 -41.94
N ILE A 39 8.09 -46.69 -42.29
CA ILE A 39 8.14 -45.91 -43.54
C ILE A 39 9.53 -46.07 -44.19
N LEU A 40 9.92 -47.31 -44.50
CA LEU A 40 11.09 -47.65 -45.33
C LEU A 40 10.72 -48.72 -46.36
N ALA A 41 9.66 -48.48 -47.13
CA ALA A 41 9.33 -49.28 -48.30
C ALA A 41 8.48 -48.47 -49.29
N SER A 42 9.10 -47.51 -49.99
CA SER A 42 8.68 -47.06 -51.34
C SER A 42 9.64 -45.98 -51.90
N ILE A 43 10.94 -46.26 -51.98
CA ILE A 43 11.92 -45.43 -52.74
C ILE A 43 12.85 -46.32 -53.58
N GLU A 44 12.33 -47.42 -54.12
CA GLU A 44 13.07 -48.21 -55.11
C GLU A 44 12.13 -48.61 -56.24
N GLY A 45 12.19 -47.86 -57.34
CA GLY A 45 11.50 -48.20 -58.58
C GLY A 45 11.23 -46.97 -59.44
N GLY A 46 12.19 -46.57 -60.27
CA GLY A 46 11.90 -45.56 -61.31
C GLY A 46 13.06 -44.78 -61.93
N LEU A 47 14.31 -45.23 -61.85
CA LEU A 47 15.39 -44.70 -62.70
C LEU A 47 15.35 -45.41 -64.06
N LYS A 48 14.66 -44.80 -65.05
CA LYS A 48 14.99 -44.79 -66.48
C LYS A 48 13.85 -44.19 -67.31
N SER A 49 13.76 -42.87 -67.31
CA SER A 49 13.28 -42.12 -68.48
C SER A 49 14.25 -40.96 -68.66
N GLY A 50 14.75 -40.80 -69.88
CA GLY A 50 15.71 -39.75 -70.24
C GLY A 50 15.14 -38.35 -70.03
N PRO A 51 15.96 -37.30 -70.23
CA PRO A 51 15.50 -35.92 -70.18
C PRO A 51 14.42 -35.71 -71.23
N ALA A 52 13.15 -35.80 -70.81
CA ALA A 52 12.04 -35.35 -71.64
C ALA A 52 12.19 -33.83 -71.74
N GLU A 53 12.44 -33.35 -72.96
CA GLU A 53 12.44 -31.92 -73.24
C GLU A 53 11.12 -31.32 -72.71
N PRO A 54 11.18 -30.21 -71.96
CA PRO A 54 9.98 -29.56 -71.45
C PRO A 54 9.11 -29.14 -72.63
N MET A 55 7.94 -29.75 -72.77
CA MET A 55 6.97 -29.32 -73.77
C MET A 55 6.61 -27.84 -73.51
N PRO A 56 6.76 -26.94 -74.50
CA PRO A 56 6.54 -25.50 -74.33
C PRO A 56 5.07 -25.12 -74.01
N GLU A 57 4.16 -26.08 -74.05
CA GLU A 57 2.73 -25.87 -73.80
C GLU A 57 2.36 -25.89 -72.30
N ASP A 58 3.18 -26.51 -71.44
CA ASP A 58 2.94 -26.56 -69.98
C ASP A 58 3.42 -25.30 -69.24
N ALA A 59 4.33 -24.52 -69.84
CA ALA A 59 4.85 -23.29 -69.23
C ALA A 59 3.75 -22.23 -69.03
N LYS A 60 2.76 -22.17 -69.94
CA LYS A 60 1.62 -21.25 -69.84
C LYS A 60 0.68 -21.64 -68.70
N GLY A 61 0.42 -22.94 -68.53
CA GLY A 61 -0.40 -23.46 -67.44
C GLY A 61 0.23 -23.20 -66.07
N GLN A 62 1.54 -23.41 -65.97
CA GLN A 62 2.31 -23.12 -64.75
C GLN A 62 2.28 -21.63 -64.41
N ALA A 63 2.48 -20.73 -65.38
CA ALA A 63 2.43 -19.28 -65.16
C ALA A 63 1.05 -18.82 -64.66
N ILE A 64 -0.05 -19.28 -65.28
CA ILE A 64 -1.42 -18.92 -64.86
C ILE A 64 -1.70 -19.42 -63.44
N SER A 65 -1.25 -20.64 -63.11
CA SER A 65 -1.40 -21.19 -61.76
C SER A 65 -0.60 -20.40 -60.71
N ALA A 66 0.61 -19.94 -61.07
CA ALA A 66 1.45 -19.12 -60.21
C ALA A 66 0.82 -17.76 -59.94
N PHE A 67 0.29 -17.08 -60.96
CA PHE A 67 -0.42 -15.80 -60.78
C PHE A 67 -1.66 -15.94 -59.90
N ARG A 68 -2.44 -17.02 -60.02
CA ARG A 68 -3.57 -17.29 -59.13
C ARG A 68 -3.15 -17.49 -57.69
N ARG A 69 -2.06 -18.23 -57.45
CA ARG A 69 -1.50 -18.46 -56.10
C ARG A 69 -0.98 -17.15 -55.49
N ILE A 70 -0.25 -16.35 -56.27
CA ILE A 70 0.23 -15.02 -55.83
C ILE A 70 -0.96 -14.11 -55.49
N GLY A 71 -1.99 -14.08 -56.34
CA GLY A 71 -3.20 -13.30 -56.08
C GLY A 71 -3.94 -13.71 -54.81
N LEU A 72 -3.98 -15.01 -54.50
CA LEU A 72 -4.56 -15.53 -53.26
C LEU A 72 -3.72 -15.15 -52.03
N VAL A 73 -2.40 -15.29 -52.10
CA VAL A 73 -1.48 -14.88 -51.02
C VAL A 73 -1.56 -13.38 -50.77
N LEU A 74 -1.56 -12.55 -51.82
CA LEU A 74 -1.66 -11.10 -51.68
C LEU A 74 -2.98 -10.69 -51.02
N ARG A 75 -4.10 -11.30 -51.42
CA ARG A 75 -5.39 -11.08 -50.76
C ARG A 75 -5.37 -11.52 -49.30
N ALA A 76 -4.79 -12.68 -48.98
CA ALA A 76 -4.67 -13.16 -47.62
C ALA A 76 -3.82 -12.21 -46.75
N VAL A 77 -2.72 -11.67 -47.28
CA VAL A 77 -1.87 -10.69 -46.58
C VAL A 77 -2.60 -9.37 -46.38
N VAL A 78 -3.29 -8.85 -47.40
CA VAL A 78 -4.03 -7.59 -47.29
C VAL A 78 -5.21 -7.71 -46.32
N TYR A 79 -6.05 -8.74 -46.46
CA TYR A 79 -7.18 -8.95 -45.56
C TYR A 79 -6.72 -9.34 -44.15
N GLY A 80 -5.66 -10.16 -44.03
CA GLY A 80 -5.07 -10.52 -42.75
C GLY A 80 -4.47 -9.32 -42.03
N GLY A 81 -3.69 -8.48 -42.75
CA GLY A 81 -3.12 -7.26 -42.23
C GLY A 81 -4.18 -6.23 -41.82
N LEU A 82 -5.20 -6.02 -42.66
CA LEU A 82 -6.32 -5.13 -42.34
C LEU A 82 -7.11 -5.64 -41.13
N GLY A 83 -7.40 -6.95 -41.09
CA GLY A 83 -8.08 -7.59 -39.97
C GLY A 83 -7.30 -7.44 -38.66
N LEU A 84 -5.98 -7.68 -38.69
CA LEU A 84 -5.11 -7.51 -37.53
C LEU A 84 -5.05 -6.03 -37.07
N GLY A 85 -4.96 -5.09 -38.02
CA GLY A 85 -4.97 -3.66 -37.71
C GLY A 85 -6.27 -3.18 -37.06
N VAL A 86 -7.42 -3.60 -37.59
CA VAL A 86 -8.73 -3.27 -37.03
C VAL A 86 -8.91 -3.91 -35.64
N ALA A 87 -8.57 -5.20 -35.49
CA ALA A 87 -8.67 -5.89 -34.21
C ALA A 87 -7.75 -5.27 -33.15
N GLY A 88 -6.51 -4.92 -33.51
CA GLY A 88 -5.57 -4.24 -32.61
C GLY A 88 -6.08 -2.87 -32.17
N THR A 89 -6.65 -2.10 -33.10
CA THR A 89 -7.23 -0.77 -32.80
C THR A 89 -8.41 -0.89 -31.85
N LEU A 90 -9.36 -1.80 -32.13
CA LEU A 90 -10.52 -2.02 -31.26
C LEU A 90 -10.11 -2.54 -29.88
N GLY A 91 -9.12 -3.43 -29.81
CA GLY A 91 -8.55 -3.91 -28.55
C GLY A 91 -7.94 -2.78 -27.73
N PHE A 92 -7.16 -1.90 -28.37
CA PHE A 92 -6.55 -0.73 -27.72
C PHE A 92 -7.60 0.23 -27.14
N PHE A 93 -8.59 0.65 -27.92
CA PHE A 93 -9.64 1.54 -27.43
C PHE A 93 -10.54 0.86 -26.40
N GLY A 94 -10.88 -0.41 -26.62
CA GLY A 94 -11.69 -1.22 -25.70
C GLY A 94 -11.04 -1.34 -24.33
N LEU A 95 -9.73 -1.61 -24.30
CA LEU A 95 -8.93 -1.62 -23.06
C LEU A 95 -9.02 -0.27 -22.33
N HIS A 96 -8.76 0.82 -23.03
CA HIS A 96 -8.80 2.16 -22.44
C HIS A 96 -10.19 2.53 -21.93
N LEU A 97 -11.26 2.17 -22.62
CA LEU A 97 -12.63 2.38 -22.15
C LEU A 97 -12.97 1.50 -20.94
N TRP A 98 -12.48 0.27 -20.93
CA TRP A 98 -12.62 -0.66 -19.79
C TRP A 98 -11.97 -0.07 -18.54
N VAL A 99 -10.71 0.37 -18.62
CA VAL A 99 -10.02 1.01 -17.48
C VAL A 99 -10.77 2.25 -17.01
N GLU A 100 -11.17 3.12 -17.94
CA GLU A 100 -11.86 4.38 -17.63
C GLU A 100 -13.18 4.16 -16.87
N HIS A 101 -14.00 3.23 -17.34
CA HIS A 101 -15.38 3.09 -16.86
C HIS A 101 -15.57 1.99 -15.82
N LEU A 102 -14.63 1.05 -15.70
CA LEU A 102 -14.75 -0.10 -14.81
C LEU A 102 -13.71 -0.12 -13.69
N GLU A 103 -12.51 0.40 -13.90
CA GLU A 103 -11.44 0.37 -12.89
C GLU A 103 -11.20 1.72 -12.23
N LEU A 104 -11.32 2.81 -12.99
CA LEU A 104 -11.18 4.18 -12.48
C LEU A 104 -12.51 4.82 -12.10
N ALA A 105 -13.64 4.20 -12.44
CA ALA A 105 -14.93 4.65 -11.93
C ALA A 105 -14.99 4.41 -10.40
N PRO A 106 -15.57 5.35 -9.63
CA PRO A 106 -15.79 5.09 -8.21
C PRO A 106 -16.77 3.92 -8.04
N GLY A 107 -16.67 3.28 -6.88
CA GLY A 107 -17.58 2.19 -6.53
C GLY A 107 -19.03 2.63 -6.54
N ARG A 108 -19.92 1.67 -6.77
CA ARG A 108 -21.35 1.93 -6.91
C ARG A 108 -21.94 2.46 -5.60
N HIS A 109 -22.59 3.61 -5.64
CA HIS A 109 -23.50 4.06 -4.58
C HIS A 109 -24.86 3.38 -4.81
N ASP A 110 -25.28 2.54 -3.87
CA ASP A 110 -26.49 1.73 -4.05
C ASP A 110 -27.81 2.45 -3.74
N ASP A 111 -27.76 3.68 -3.22
CA ASP A 111 -28.96 4.32 -2.70
C ASP A 111 -29.94 4.84 -3.76
N GLY A 112 -29.61 4.76 -5.06
CA GLY A 112 -30.50 5.12 -6.17
C GLY A 112 -30.95 6.60 -6.22
N ARG A 113 -30.77 7.34 -5.13
CA ARG A 113 -30.69 8.79 -5.08
C ARG A 113 -29.33 9.14 -5.66
N ALA A 114 -29.33 9.45 -6.95
CA ALA A 114 -28.27 10.25 -7.54
C ALA A 114 -28.05 11.45 -6.61
N SER A 115 -26.97 11.41 -5.84
CA SER A 115 -26.58 12.36 -4.83
C SER A 115 -26.22 13.67 -5.51
N THR A 116 -27.25 14.46 -5.82
CA THR A 116 -27.17 15.92 -5.86
C THR A 116 -27.06 16.49 -4.44
N VAL A 117 -27.22 15.65 -3.41
CA VAL A 117 -26.81 15.93 -2.03
C VAL A 117 -25.30 16.09 -2.06
N GLY A 118 -24.87 17.31 -1.77
CA GLY A 118 -23.50 17.75 -1.98
C GLY A 118 -22.47 16.96 -1.19
N ARG A 119 -21.23 17.26 -1.52
CA ARG A 119 -19.93 16.89 -0.93
C ARG A 119 -19.82 16.92 0.61
N GLN A 120 -20.90 17.16 1.33
CA GLN A 120 -20.98 17.42 2.76
C GLN A 120 -20.87 16.15 3.62
N ASP A 121 -21.10 14.94 3.07
CA ASP A 121 -21.10 13.69 3.85
C ASP A 121 -19.77 12.89 3.83
N ASP A 122 -18.67 13.38 3.22
CA ASP A 122 -17.36 12.70 3.29
C ASP A 122 -16.56 13.08 4.55
N ASP A 123 -17.22 13.22 5.69
CA ASP A 123 -16.56 13.48 6.99
C ASP A 123 -15.60 12.35 7.37
N TYR A 124 -15.87 11.14 6.87
CA TYR A 124 -15.01 10.00 7.06
C TYR A 124 -13.78 10.05 6.16
N GLY A 125 -13.79 10.64 4.96
CA GLY A 125 -12.63 10.77 4.09
C GLY A 125 -12.14 9.44 3.50
N TRP A 126 -13.00 8.43 3.36
CA TRP A 126 -12.61 7.11 2.83
C TRP A 126 -12.25 7.16 1.35
N GLU A 127 -12.95 7.99 0.59
CA GLU A 127 -12.68 8.18 -0.84
C GLU A 127 -11.36 8.89 -1.06
N GLU A 128 -11.05 9.88 -0.21
CA GLU A 128 -9.78 10.57 -0.24
C GLU A 128 -8.60 9.62 0.00
N GLN A 129 -8.78 8.56 0.80
CA GLN A 129 -7.74 7.55 1.03
C GLN A 129 -7.51 6.64 -0.17
N SER A 130 -8.48 6.56 -1.09
CA SER A 130 -8.31 5.79 -2.31
C SER A 130 -7.38 6.49 -3.29
N GLU A 131 -6.62 5.71 -4.06
CA GLU A 131 -5.61 6.23 -4.96
C GLU A 131 -6.27 6.96 -6.15
N GLY A 132 -6.14 8.28 -6.19
CA GLY A 132 -6.64 9.11 -7.28
C GLY A 132 -5.78 9.01 -8.54
N TRP A 133 -6.43 9.00 -9.71
CA TRP A 133 -5.77 9.02 -11.04
C TRP A 133 -6.11 10.30 -11.82
N GLY A 134 -6.22 11.42 -11.12
CA GLY A 134 -6.50 12.75 -11.68
C GLY A 134 -7.98 13.10 -11.79
N GLY A 135 -8.89 12.13 -11.65
CA GLY A 135 -10.33 12.39 -11.61
C GLY A 135 -10.99 11.91 -10.32
N GLY A 136 -10.23 11.66 -9.24
CA GLY A 136 -10.81 11.10 -8.00
C GLY A 136 -11.83 12.04 -7.34
N HIS A 137 -11.63 13.35 -7.51
CA HIS A 137 -12.59 14.38 -7.11
C HIS A 137 -13.81 14.50 -8.01
N LEU A 138 -13.75 13.91 -9.19
CA LEU A 138 -14.88 13.79 -10.10
C LEU A 138 -15.53 12.45 -9.80
N VAL A 139 -16.85 12.42 -9.80
CA VAL A 139 -17.61 11.19 -9.50
C VAL A 139 -17.33 10.07 -10.54
N LYS A 140 -16.42 10.25 -11.53
CA LYS A 140 -16.11 9.27 -12.57
C LYS A 140 -14.69 9.45 -13.14
N GLY A 141 -13.93 8.36 -13.23
CA GLY A 141 -12.86 8.14 -14.21
C GLY A 141 -11.67 9.10 -14.13
N THR A 142 -11.09 9.40 -15.30
CA THR A 142 -10.05 10.43 -15.43
C THR A 142 -10.69 11.78 -15.75
N ASP A 143 -10.03 12.87 -15.37
CA ASP A 143 -10.56 14.22 -15.63
C ASP A 143 -10.77 14.48 -17.13
N PRO A 144 -12.03 14.72 -17.57
CA PRO A 144 -12.35 14.91 -18.99
C PRO A 144 -11.66 16.13 -19.60
N SER A 145 -11.22 17.09 -18.78
CA SER A 145 -10.51 18.30 -19.23
C SER A 145 -9.08 18.01 -19.72
N LEU A 146 -8.47 16.88 -19.34
CA LEU A 146 -7.11 16.50 -19.74
C LEU A 146 -6.96 16.12 -21.23
N GLY A 147 -8.05 16.12 -22.02
CA GLY A 147 -8.00 15.66 -23.42
C GLY A 147 -7.75 14.15 -23.53
N TRP A 148 -7.91 13.58 -24.72
CA TRP A 148 -7.86 12.11 -24.87
C TRP A 148 -6.45 11.52 -24.70
N SER A 149 -5.42 12.18 -25.23
CA SER A 149 -4.04 11.67 -25.20
C SER A 149 -3.46 11.56 -23.79
N ILE A 150 -3.70 12.56 -22.93
CA ILE A 150 -3.24 12.54 -21.54
C ILE A 150 -3.98 11.45 -20.76
N ARG A 151 -5.31 11.36 -20.92
CA ARG A 151 -6.12 10.28 -20.31
C ARG A 151 -5.68 8.89 -20.79
N ALA A 152 -5.28 8.73 -22.04
CA ALA A 152 -4.73 7.47 -22.54
C ALA A 152 -3.41 7.12 -21.81
N LEU A 153 -2.51 8.09 -21.60
CA LEU A 153 -1.27 7.87 -20.85
C LEU A 153 -1.53 7.51 -19.39
N ILE A 154 -2.47 8.19 -18.71
CA ILE A 154 -2.85 7.88 -17.33
C ILE A 154 -3.37 6.44 -17.22
N ARG A 155 -4.26 6.04 -18.12
CA ARG A 155 -4.81 4.68 -18.16
C ARG A 155 -3.74 3.65 -18.52
N ALA A 156 -2.79 3.99 -19.40
CA ALA A 156 -1.65 3.12 -19.69
C ALA A 156 -0.74 2.95 -18.46
N ALA A 157 -0.53 4.00 -17.67
CA ALA A 157 0.20 3.93 -16.40
C ALA A 157 -0.52 3.03 -15.39
N TRP A 158 -1.86 3.14 -15.30
CA TRP A 158 -2.68 2.24 -14.48
C TRP A 158 -2.54 0.78 -14.91
N VAL A 159 -2.63 0.50 -16.23
CA VAL A 159 -2.47 -0.86 -16.77
C VAL A 159 -1.09 -1.42 -16.45
N ALA A 160 -0.05 -0.64 -16.67
CA ALA A 160 1.32 -1.04 -16.37
C ALA A 160 1.46 -1.48 -14.91
N GLN A 161 0.95 -0.67 -13.98
CA GLN A 161 1.03 -0.94 -12.55
C GLN A 161 0.20 -2.17 -12.11
N ASN A 162 -1.05 -2.29 -12.56
CA ASN A 162 -1.99 -3.26 -11.99
C ASN A 162 -1.93 -4.63 -12.67
N TRP A 163 -1.54 -4.70 -13.95
CA TRP A 163 -1.51 -5.95 -14.70
C TRP A 163 -0.15 -6.61 -14.73
N GLN A 164 0.84 -6.02 -14.04
CA GLN A 164 2.24 -6.47 -14.06
C GLN A 164 2.73 -6.69 -15.50
N SER A 165 2.28 -5.84 -16.44
CA SER A 165 2.61 -5.95 -17.86
C SER A 165 4.09 -5.58 -18.03
N GLY A 166 4.95 -6.58 -17.85
CA GLY A 166 6.39 -6.35 -17.72
C GLY A 166 7.17 -7.40 -16.95
N GLN A 167 6.64 -8.62 -16.70
CA GLN A 167 7.41 -9.69 -16.05
C GLN A 167 8.71 -10.09 -16.79
N GLN A 168 8.95 -9.56 -17.99
CA GLN A 168 10.30 -9.49 -18.52
C GLN A 168 11.06 -8.42 -17.74
N ALA A 169 11.74 -8.83 -16.66
CA ALA A 169 12.74 -8.01 -16.00
C ALA A 169 13.58 -7.35 -17.09
N VAL A 170 13.58 -6.02 -17.16
CA VAL A 170 14.44 -5.30 -18.10
C VAL A 170 15.85 -5.81 -17.83
N ALA A 171 16.48 -6.37 -18.87
CA ALA A 171 17.78 -7.03 -18.74
C ALA A 171 18.73 -6.14 -17.94
N ALA A 172 19.28 -6.69 -16.87
CA ALA A 172 20.10 -6.00 -15.88
C ALA A 172 21.32 -5.28 -16.49
N ASP A 173 21.67 -5.59 -17.75
CA ASP A 173 22.81 -5.02 -18.48
C ASP A 173 22.76 -3.50 -18.64
N GLN A 174 21.60 -2.84 -18.45
CA GLN A 174 21.50 -1.38 -18.49
C GLN A 174 21.54 -0.69 -17.11
N LEU A 175 21.45 -1.45 -16.01
CA LEU A 175 21.49 -0.88 -14.66
C LEU A 175 22.82 -1.24 -13.99
N PRO A 176 23.69 -0.25 -13.71
CA PRO A 176 25.06 -0.48 -13.21
C PRO A 176 25.18 -1.23 -11.86
N GLU A 177 24.09 -1.59 -11.20
CA GLU A 177 24.09 -2.21 -9.87
C GLU A 177 23.34 -3.55 -9.78
N GLY A 178 22.84 -4.11 -10.89
CA GLY A 178 22.12 -5.39 -10.85
C GLY A 178 20.85 -5.39 -9.98
N ARG A 179 20.35 -4.21 -9.58
CA ARG A 179 19.10 -4.08 -8.83
C ARG A 179 17.93 -4.42 -9.74
N LEU A 180 17.15 -5.43 -9.35
CA LEU A 180 15.89 -5.78 -9.97
C LEU A 180 14.86 -4.69 -9.64
N VAL A 181 14.61 -3.80 -10.59
CA VAL A 181 13.48 -2.86 -10.55
C VAL A 181 12.27 -3.55 -11.20
N ASP A 182 11.12 -3.45 -10.56
CA ASP A 182 9.87 -3.92 -11.15
C ASP A 182 9.53 -3.07 -12.39
N ALA A 183 9.65 -3.68 -13.56
CA ALA A 183 9.44 -3.03 -14.85
C ALA A 183 8.03 -2.45 -14.99
N ALA A 184 7.04 -3.02 -14.30
CA ALA A 184 5.66 -2.53 -14.28
C ALA A 184 5.59 -1.11 -13.69
N TYR A 185 6.26 -0.88 -12.55
CA TYR A 185 6.30 0.43 -11.91
C TYR A 185 7.13 1.44 -12.70
N ALA A 186 8.27 1.04 -13.26
CA ALA A 186 9.10 1.92 -14.09
C ALA A 186 8.36 2.39 -15.36
N LEU A 187 7.61 1.48 -16.00
CA LEU A 187 6.76 1.83 -17.15
C LEU A 187 5.62 2.77 -16.71
N SER A 188 4.97 2.49 -15.58
CA SER A 188 3.91 3.34 -15.02
C SER A 188 4.42 4.76 -14.73
N GLU A 189 5.58 4.88 -14.08
CA GLU A 189 6.27 6.14 -13.80
C GLU A 189 6.48 6.96 -15.08
N SER A 190 7.10 6.36 -16.10
CA SER A 190 7.39 7.01 -17.38
C SER A 190 6.12 7.56 -18.06
N ARG A 191 5.05 6.75 -18.11
CA ARG A 191 3.76 7.17 -18.71
C ARG A 191 3.10 8.29 -17.94
N LEU A 192 3.14 8.24 -16.61
CA LEU A 192 2.54 9.26 -15.76
C LEU A 192 3.32 10.59 -15.81
N GLN A 193 4.65 10.54 -15.87
CA GLN A 193 5.47 11.73 -16.10
C GLN A 193 5.14 12.41 -17.43
N GLN A 194 5.00 11.62 -18.50
CA GLN A 194 4.61 12.14 -19.81
C GLN A 194 3.21 12.78 -19.75
N ALA A 195 2.26 12.14 -19.06
CA ALA A 195 0.92 12.70 -18.86
C ALA A 195 0.96 14.05 -18.12
N ILE A 196 1.71 14.14 -17.02
CA ILE A 196 1.88 15.37 -16.23
C ILE A 196 2.53 16.48 -17.06
N LEU A 197 3.54 16.16 -17.86
CA LEU A 197 4.20 17.13 -18.74
C LEU A 197 3.24 17.68 -19.80
N MET A 198 2.45 16.80 -20.42
CA MET A 198 1.42 17.22 -21.38
C MET A 198 0.30 18.03 -20.71
N ALA A 199 -0.09 17.71 -19.47
CA ALA A 199 -1.10 18.47 -18.72
C ALA A 199 -0.60 19.89 -18.42
N LYS A 200 0.65 20.03 -17.97
CA LYS A 200 1.28 21.35 -17.77
C LYS A 200 1.33 22.16 -19.07
N GLN A 201 1.67 21.53 -20.20
CA GLN A 201 1.65 22.18 -21.53
C GLN A 201 0.24 22.60 -21.96
N ALA A 202 -0.80 21.89 -21.51
CA ALA A 202 -2.19 22.23 -21.74
C ALA A 202 -2.72 23.34 -20.81
N GLY A 203 -1.89 23.88 -19.92
CA GLY A 203 -2.22 25.02 -19.05
C GLY A 203 -2.63 24.65 -17.62
N PHE A 204 -2.59 23.37 -17.25
CA PHE A 204 -2.87 22.94 -15.86
C PHE A 204 -1.76 23.43 -14.93
N LYS A 205 -2.17 24.01 -13.79
CA LYS A 205 -1.31 24.51 -12.73
C LYS A 205 -1.24 23.53 -11.57
N LEU A 206 -0.23 23.69 -10.71
CA LEU A 206 -0.09 22.87 -9.51
C LEU A 206 -1.26 23.05 -8.53
N GLU A 207 -1.93 24.21 -8.58
CA GLU A 207 -3.13 24.49 -7.78
C GLU A 207 -4.35 23.68 -8.25
N ASP A 208 -4.32 23.13 -9.47
CA ASP A 208 -5.42 22.32 -9.98
C ASP A 208 -5.40 20.94 -9.30
N ARG A 209 -6.52 20.57 -8.66
CA ARG A 209 -6.66 19.31 -7.92
C ARG A 209 -6.29 18.08 -8.75
N THR A 210 -6.65 18.07 -10.04
CA THR A 210 -6.25 17.03 -11.00
C THR A 210 -4.74 16.84 -11.06
N LEU A 211 -3.98 17.93 -11.14
CA LEU A 211 -2.53 17.86 -11.24
C LEU A 211 -1.88 17.46 -9.91
N VAL A 212 -2.45 17.91 -8.78
CA VAL A 212 -2.05 17.45 -7.43
C VAL A 212 -2.22 15.94 -7.32
N GLU A 213 -3.39 15.39 -7.68
CA GLU A 213 -3.67 13.95 -7.64
C GLU A 213 -2.69 13.15 -8.52
N LEU A 214 -2.40 13.62 -9.74
CA LEU A 214 -1.45 12.94 -10.64
C LEU A 214 -0.02 12.97 -10.09
N GLN A 215 0.42 14.07 -9.49
CA GLN A 215 1.75 14.16 -8.89
C GLN A 215 1.86 13.33 -7.60
N LEU A 216 0.82 13.32 -6.76
CA LEU A 216 0.74 12.39 -5.62
C LEU A 216 0.86 10.94 -6.10
N ARG A 217 0.19 10.60 -7.20
CA ARG A 217 0.28 9.26 -7.78
C ARG A 217 1.69 8.93 -8.26
N LEU A 218 2.37 9.88 -8.90
CA LEU A 218 3.76 9.71 -9.33
C LEU A 218 4.69 9.51 -8.14
N ALA A 219 4.53 10.28 -7.07
CA ALA A 219 5.32 10.13 -5.84
C ALA A 219 5.14 8.75 -5.21
N HIS A 220 3.90 8.26 -5.07
CA HIS A 220 3.61 6.91 -4.58
C HIS A 220 4.26 5.81 -5.45
N ILE A 221 4.22 5.94 -6.78
CA ILE A 221 4.88 4.98 -7.69
C ILE A 221 6.39 4.99 -7.47
N CYS A 222 6.99 6.17 -7.39
CA CYS A 222 8.43 6.32 -7.14
C CYS A 222 8.84 5.73 -5.78
N GLU A 223 8.01 5.88 -4.76
CA GLU A 223 8.23 5.26 -3.45
C GLU A 223 8.19 3.73 -3.54
N ARG A 224 7.23 3.14 -4.26
CA ARG A 224 7.10 1.69 -4.44
C ARG A 224 8.25 1.06 -5.23
N ILE A 225 8.86 1.82 -6.14
CA ILE A 225 10.09 1.39 -6.84
C ILE A 225 11.24 1.18 -5.83
N ASN A 226 11.25 1.95 -4.74
CA ASN A 226 12.14 1.79 -3.59
C ASN A 226 13.64 1.73 -3.95
N THR A 227 14.05 2.44 -5.02
CA THR A 227 15.46 2.69 -5.32
C THR A 227 15.87 4.05 -4.75
N PRO A 228 17.13 4.26 -4.35
CA PRO A 228 17.59 5.56 -3.85
C PRO A 228 17.19 6.75 -4.74
N PRO A 229 17.39 6.75 -6.08
CA PRO A 229 16.97 7.87 -6.91
C PRO A 229 15.45 8.04 -6.97
N SER A 230 14.67 6.95 -6.97
CA SER A 230 13.20 7.05 -6.95
C SER A 230 12.67 7.57 -5.60
N LEU A 231 13.28 7.20 -4.47
CA LEU A 231 12.92 7.73 -3.14
C LEU A 231 13.21 9.23 -3.05
N MET A 232 14.38 9.65 -3.53
CA MET A 232 14.75 11.08 -3.60
C MET A 232 13.77 11.88 -4.46
N LYS A 233 13.38 11.33 -5.60
CA LYS A 233 12.38 11.94 -6.48
C LYS A 233 10.99 12.00 -5.84
N ALA A 234 10.56 10.93 -5.16
CA ALA A 234 9.30 10.92 -4.42
C ALA A 234 9.30 12.01 -3.33
N TYR A 235 10.42 12.16 -2.61
CA TYR A 235 10.58 13.16 -1.56
C TYR A 235 10.47 14.58 -2.12
N GLU A 236 11.14 14.85 -3.25
CA GLU A 236 11.06 16.14 -3.93
C GLU A 236 9.61 16.45 -4.34
N ILE A 237 8.91 15.51 -4.98
CA ILE A 237 7.52 15.71 -5.41
C ILE A 237 6.61 15.96 -4.20
N TYR A 238 6.70 15.16 -3.14
CA TYR A 238 5.91 15.39 -1.94
C TYR A 238 6.21 16.73 -1.29
N SER A 239 7.48 17.15 -1.23
CA SER A 239 7.85 18.43 -0.63
C SER A 239 7.24 19.62 -1.39
N GLN A 240 7.20 19.55 -2.72
CA GLN A 240 6.57 20.57 -3.56
C GLN A 240 5.05 20.59 -3.36
N LEU A 241 4.42 19.42 -3.31
CA LEU A 241 2.97 19.29 -3.08
C LEU A 241 2.57 19.77 -1.69
N TRP A 242 3.34 19.42 -0.65
CA TRP A 242 3.11 19.86 0.71
C TRP A 242 3.13 21.39 0.81
N LYS A 243 4.17 22.04 0.27
CA LYS A 243 4.25 23.52 0.21
C LYS A 243 3.03 24.12 -0.48
N SER A 244 2.64 23.57 -1.63
CA SER A 244 1.46 24.03 -2.36
C SER A 244 0.17 23.86 -1.54
N CYS A 245 -0.02 22.75 -0.84
CA CYS A 245 -1.20 22.51 0.00
C CYS A 245 -1.22 23.45 1.22
N VAL A 246 -0.08 23.66 1.86
CA VAL A 246 0.04 24.59 3.00
C VAL A 246 -0.27 26.02 2.56
N ASP A 247 0.32 26.51 1.47
CA ASP A 247 0.06 27.84 0.92
C ASP A 247 -1.42 28.04 0.56
N LEU A 248 -2.04 27.02 -0.04
CA LEU A 248 -3.47 27.04 -0.38
C LEU A 248 -4.36 27.00 0.86
N SER A 249 -3.91 26.35 1.94
CA SER A 249 -4.66 26.33 3.21
C SER A 249 -4.55 27.65 3.98
N ALA A 250 -3.41 28.33 3.90
CA ALA A 250 -3.14 29.57 4.66
C ALA A 250 -3.83 30.82 4.08
N ARG A 251 -4.04 30.87 2.76
CA ARG A 251 -4.59 32.05 2.07
C ARG A 251 -6.08 32.31 2.31
N PHE A 252 -6.82 31.41 2.99
CA PHE A 252 -8.28 31.44 2.99
C PHE A 252 -8.88 31.37 4.38
N ASP A 253 -10.04 31.99 4.53
CA ASP A 253 -10.82 32.03 5.77
C ASP A 253 -11.30 30.61 6.15
N PRO A 254 -11.04 30.13 7.39
CA PRO A 254 -11.50 28.82 7.88
C PRO A 254 -13.02 28.63 7.85
N SER A 255 -13.82 29.67 7.59
CA SER A 255 -15.29 29.58 7.49
C SER A 255 -15.81 28.86 6.24
N VAL A 256 -14.95 28.49 5.27
CA VAL A 256 -15.37 27.88 4.00
C VAL A 256 -15.06 26.38 3.97
N ASP A 257 -16.11 25.54 4.14
CA ASP A 257 -16.08 24.06 4.09
C ASP A 257 -15.35 23.45 2.87
N SER A 258 -15.18 24.23 1.80
CA SER A 258 -14.57 23.76 0.55
C SER A 258 -13.10 23.34 0.67
N ARG A 259 -12.39 23.68 1.76
CA ARG A 259 -10.92 23.52 1.88
C ARG A 259 -10.41 22.53 2.92
N ASP A 260 -11.32 21.80 3.55
CA ASP A 260 -10.91 20.73 4.47
C ASP A 260 -10.06 19.66 3.77
N TRP A 261 -10.29 19.45 2.47
CA TRP A 261 -9.52 18.51 1.67
C TRP A 261 -8.04 18.91 1.62
N GLU A 262 -7.71 20.17 1.33
CA GLU A 262 -6.33 20.67 1.24
C GLU A 262 -5.60 20.51 2.58
N ALA A 263 -6.27 20.82 3.69
CA ALA A 263 -5.72 20.63 5.02
C ALA A 263 -5.44 19.15 5.31
N ARG A 264 -6.39 18.24 5.00
CA ARG A 264 -6.21 16.79 5.15
C ARG A 264 -5.09 16.26 4.25
N GLN A 265 -4.99 16.74 3.02
CA GLN A 265 -3.90 16.37 2.12
C GLN A 265 -2.55 16.88 2.62
N ALA A 266 -2.47 18.10 3.14
CA ALA A 266 -1.22 18.62 3.70
C ALA A 266 -0.73 17.75 4.87
N ILE A 267 -1.63 17.38 5.81
CA ILE A 267 -1.31 16.45 6.91
C ILE A 267 -0.81 15.11 6.37
N ARG A 268 -1.52 14.54 5.39
CA ARG A 268 -1.13 13.26 4.79
C ARG A 268 0.23 13.33 4.10
N ILE A 269 0.49 14.36 3.31
CA ILE A 269 1.76 14.51 2.59
C ILE A 269 2.91 14.71 3.59
N ALA A 270 2.69 15.47 4.67
CA ALA A 270 3.67 15.61 5.74
C ALA A 270 3.97 14.26 6.42
N ASP A 271 2.95 13.45 6.71
CA ASP A 271 3.16 12.10 7.22
C ASP A 271 3.99 11.23 6.26
N GLN A 272 3.68 11.27 4.96
CA GLN A 272 4.46 10.55 3.95
C GLN A 272 5.91 11.06 3.83
N LEU A 273 6.13 12.37 3.91
CA LEU A 273 7.47 12.97 3.95
C LEU A 273 8.26 12.52 5.18
N GLY A 274 7.60 12.42 6.33
CA GLY A 274 8.15 11.83 7.54
C GLY A 274 8.66 10.41 7.31
N GLN A 275 7.76 9.52 6.88
CA GLN A 275 8.12 8.12 6.61
C GLN A 275 9.23 7.99 5.56
N LEU A 276 9.15 8.76 4.48
CA LEU A 276 10.11 8.70 3.37
C LEU A 276 11.47 9.26 3.78
N GLY A 277 11.52 10.37 4.52
CA GLY A 277 12.76 10.92 5.05
C GLY A 277 13.49 9.93 5.96
N LEU A 278 12.76 9.16 6.79
CA LEU A 278 13.36 8.09 7.60
C LEU A 278 13.91 6.94 6.76
N LYS A 279 13.20 6.54 5.69
CA LYS A 279 13.71 5.53 4.74
C LYS A 279 14.99 6.00 4.05
N ILE A 280 15.02 7.25 3.59
CA ILE A 280 16.20 7.85 2.96
C ILE A 280 17.35 7.94 3.98
N ALA A 281 17.08 8.42 5.20
CA ALA A 281 18.08 8.48 6.26
C ALA A 281 18.69 7.11 6.54
N ALA A 282 17.89 6.05 6.62
CA ALA A 282 18.38 4.69 6.83
C ALA A 282 19.30 4.20 5.71
N LEU A 283 19.03 4.56 4.45
CA LEU A 283 19.90 4.25 3.31
C LEU A 283 21.18 5.09 3.32
N GLU A 284 21.06 6.39 3.60
CA GLU A 284 22.18 7.34 3.62
C GLU A 284 23.13 7.09 4.80
N ARG A 285 22.68 6.46 5.90
CA ARG A 285 23.57 6.07 7.02
C ARG A 285 24.77 5.24 6.56
N GLN A 286 24.62 4.46 5.49
CA GLN A 286 25.70 3.64 4.94
C GLN A 286 26.67 4.45 4.05
N ALA A 287 26.21 5.57 3.49
CA ALA A 287 26.98 6.39 2.55
C ALA A 287 27.59 7.62 3.23
N GLU A 288 26.78 8.43 3.91
CA GLU A 288 27.18 9.69 4.53
C GLU A 288 26.27 10.04 5.74
N GLY A 289 26.83 9.98 6.94
CA GLY A 289 26.08 10.17 8.20
C GLY A 289 25.39 11.54 8.32
N SER A 290 26.04 12.63 7.87
CA SER A 290 25.46 13.98 7.94
C SER A 290 24.20 14.14 7.07
N ARG A 291 24.16 13.49 5.90
CA ARG A 291 22.95 13.46 5.06
C ARG A 291 21.84 12.67 5.74
N ALA A 292 22.18 11.56 6.37
CA ALA A 292 21.20 10.78 7.12
C ALA A 292 20.58 11.58 8.27
N GLU A 293 21.39 12.31 9.04
CA GLU A 293 20.92 13.21 10.11
C GLU A 293 19.99 14.30 9.56
N PHE A 294 20.34 14.91 8.43
CA PHE A 294 19.48 15.90 7.77
C PHE A 294 18.09 15.35 7.42
N TYR A 295 18.02 14.19 6.75
CA TYR A 295 16.74 13.58 6.39
C TYR A 295 15.95 13.10 7.61
N GLN A 296 16.66 12.65 8.64
CA GLN A 296 16.05 12.24 9.90
C GLN A 296 15.39 13.43 10.61
N GLN A 297 16.09 14.56 10.74
CA GLN A 297 15.55 15.77 11.34
C GLN A 297 14.39 16.36 10.51
N ALA A 298 14.54 16.39 9.18
CA ALA A 298 13.46 16.84 8.30
C ALA A 298 12.21 15.95 8.44
N ALA A 299 12.38 14.63 8.52
CA ALA A 299 11.29 13.70 8.74
C ALA A 299 10.56 13.95 10.07
N GLU A 300 11.32 14.17 11.14
CA GLU A 300 10.77 14.51 12.46
C GLU A 300 9.92 15.78 12.40
N ASN A 301 10.44 16.85 11.79
CA ASN A 301 9.72 18.11 11.64
C ASN A 301 8.40 17.94 10.89
N TYR A 302 8.37 17.14 9.83
CA TYR A 302 7.13 16.86 9.10
C TYR A 302 6.12 16.05 9.92
N LEU A 303 6.57 15.05 10.70
CA LEU A 303 5.69 14.27 11.57
C LEU A 303 5.11 15.14 12.70
N VAL A 304 5.95 15.94 13.37
CA VAL A 304 5.54 16.89 14.41
C VAL A 304 4.53 17.88 13.85
N TRP A 305 4.75 18.41 12.65
CA TRP A 305 3.81 19.32 12.00
C TRP A 305 2.47 18.63 11.71
N ALA A 306 2.49 17.42 11.13
CA ALA A 306 1.29 16.65 10.82
C ALA A 306 0.46 16.36 12.08
N ILE A 307 1.12 15.96 13.17
CA ILE A 307 0.48 15.67 14.46
C ILE A 307 -0.08 16.94 15.10
N SER A 308 0.70 18.03 15.12
CA SER A 308 0.27 19.30 15.72
C SER A 308 -0.97 19.83 15.02
N ARG A 309 -0.96 19.84 13.68
CA ARG A 309 -2.10 20.24 12.87
C ARG A 309 -3.29 19.28 13.06
N GLY A 310 -3.02 17.98 13.11
CA GLY A 310 -4.01 16.93 13.34
C GLY A 310 -4.73 17.02 14.69
N LEU A 311 -4.01 17.43 15.75
CA LEU A 311 -4.51 17.60 17.11
C LEU A 311 -5.11 19.00 17.38
N GLY A 312 -5.07 19.90 16.40
CA GLY A 312 -5.51 21.28 16.55
C GLY A 312 -4.62 22.11 17.49
N ILE A 313 -3.35 21.73 17.66
CA ILE A 313 -2.37 22.53 18.41
C ILE A 313 -2.03 23.74 17.53
N GLY A 314 -2.24 24.95 18.07
CA GLY A 314 -2.21 26.20 17.30
C GLY A 314 -0.96 26.42 16.44
N SER A 315 -1.15 27.17 15.35
CA SER A 315 -0.24 27.48 14.23
C SER A 315 1.07 28.21 14.58
N SER A 316 1.49 28.31 15.84
CA SER A 316 2.74 29.04 16.17
C SER A 316 4.00 28.39 15.59
N LEU A 317 3.91 27.14 15.10
CA LEU A 317 4.98 26.41 14.43
C LEU A 317 5.11 26.71 12.93
N ASP A 318 4.19 27.46 12.31
CA ASP A 318 4.20 27.73 10.87
C ASP A 318 5.38 28.61 10.40
N HIS A 319 6.20 29.14 11.33
CA HIS A 319 7.44 29.88 11.01
C HIS A 319 8.72 29.03 11.09
N SER A 320 8.65 27.80 11.62
CA SER A 320 9.84 26.95 11.80
C SER A 320 10.06 25.94 10.67
N ALA A 321 9.02 25.63 9.89
CA ALA A 321 9.12 24.64 8.80
C ALA A 321 9.67 25.23 7.48
N ASP A 322 9.96 26.54 7.46
CA ASP A 322 10.92 27.12 6.52
C ASP A 322 12.32 26.60 6.89
N LEU A 323 12.55 25.32 6.61
CA LEU A 323 13.86 24.75 6.36
C LEU A 323 14.45 25.59 5.22
N GLN A 324 15.13 26.67 5.61
CA GLN A 324 15.74 27.62 4.72
C GLN A 324 16.58 26.85 3.72
N SER A 325 16.13 26.84 2.47
CA SER A 325 17.02 26.76 1.33
C SER A 325 17.96 27.96 1.45
N THR A 326 19.04 27.82 2.21
CA THR A 326 20.22 28.68 2.14
C THR A 326 20.89 28.43 0.78
N SER A 327 20.18 28.82 -0.28
CA SER A 327 20.73 28.89 -1.62
C SER A 327 21.60 30.15 -1.69
N ALA A 328 22.86 29.99 -1.30
CA ALA A 328 23.90 30.93 -1.72
C ALA A 328 23.93 30.92 -3.25
N GLN A 329 23.46 32.01 -3.85
CA GLN A 329 23.35 32.22 -5.29
C GLN A 329 24.76 32.34 -5.91
N SER A 330 25.42 31.21 -6.13
CA SER A 330 26.66 31.12 -6.89
C SER A 330 26.33 30.85 -8.37
N LYS A 331 26.58 31.85 -9.24
CA LYS A 331 26.50 31.71 -10.70
C LYS A 331 27.55 30.71 -11.20
N ALA A 332 27.13 29.50 -11.55
CA ALA A 332 27.92 28.53 -12.29
C ALA A 332 27.24 28.17 -13.64
N PRO A 333 28.01 27.81 -14.69
CA PRO A 333 27.53 27.73 -16.07
C PRO A 333 26.69 26.48 -16.34
N LYS A 334 25.80 26.62 -17.33
CA LYS A 334 24.77 25.66 -17.74
C LYS A 334 25.36 24.29 -18.13
N GLY A 335 25.10 23.28 -17.31
CA GLY A 335 25.31 21.88 -17.64
C GLY A 335 24.68 20.96 -16.59
N SER A 336 23.67 20.19 -16.99
CA SER A 336 22.89 19.23 -16.19
C SER A 336 21.83 19.81 -15.25
N THR A 337 20.56 19.53 -15.55
CA THR A 337 19.35 19.95 -14.80
C THR A 337 19.21 19.30 -13.41
N TRP A 338 20.11 18.38 -13.04
CA TRP A 338 20.03 17.64 -11.76
C TRP A 338 21.07 18.09 -10.72
N SER A 339 22.13 18.82 -11.10
CA SER A 339 23.18 19.26 -10.16
C SER A 339 22.88 20.59 -9.45
N THR A 340 21.82 21.31 -9.85
CA THR A 340 21.49 22.64 -9.28
C THR A 340 20.59 22.58 -8.04
N PHE A 341 19.95 21.43 -7.77
CA PHE A 341 19.05 21.27 -6.62
C PHE A 341 19.73 20.67 -5.38
N PHE A 342 20.80 19.90 -5.54
CA PHE A 342 21.62 19.42 -4.43
C PHE A 342 22.83 20.34 -4.28
N GLY A 343 22.65 21.41 -3.51
CA GLY A 343 23.69 22.36 -3.19
C GLY A 343 24.93 21.68 -2.61
N GLN A 344 26.09 22.07 -3.14
CA GLN A 344 27.39 21.74 -2.61
C GLN A 344 27.54 22.46 -1.25
N HIS A 345 27.21 21.79 -0.14
CA HIS A 345 27.43 22.35 1.18
C HIS A 345 28.93 22.51 1.42
N ALA A 346 29.39 23.76 1.57
CA ALA A 346 30.71 24.05 2.08
C ALA A 346 30.81 23.51 3.52
N ARG A 347 31.69 22.53 3.72
CA ARG A 347 32.05 21.99 5.03
C ARG A 347 32.64 23.11 5.89
N GLU A 348 31.94 23.51 6.94
CA GLU A 348 32.61 23.94 8.17
C GLU A 348 32.90 22.69 9.01
N PRO A 349 34.11 22.52 9.54
CA PRO A 349 34.42 21.43 10.45
C PRO A 349 33.68 21.66 11.78
N ALA A 350 32.57 20.95 11.98
CA ALA A 350 31.84 20.95 13.24
C ALA A 350 32.70 20.31 14.35
N GLY A 351 32.83 21.02 15.47
CA GLY A 351 33.51 20.56 16.67
C GLY A 351 32.73 19.43 17.36
N GLN A 352 33.46 18.52 18.00
CA GLN A 352 33.00 17.21 18.46
C GLN A 352 32.00 17.20 19.65
N ASN A 353 31.36 18.34 19.99
CA ASN A 353 30.52 18.50 21.19
C ASN A 353 29.00 18.71 20.92
N ASP A 354 28.53 18.64 19.68
CA ASP A 354 27.17 19.11 19.34
C ASP A 354 26.02 18.08 19.51
N PHE A 355 26.31 16.83 19.89
CA PHE A 355 25.26 15.80 20.07
C PHE A 355 24.23 16.13 21.18
N CYS A 356 24.58 16.94 22.18
CA CYS A 356 23.63 17.36 23.23
C CYS A 356 22.56 18.35 22.72
N ALA A 357 22.86 19.14 21.67
CA ALA A 357 21.94 20.16 21.20
C ALA A 357 20.74 19.57 20.46
N ALA A 358 20.95 18.51 19.65
CA ALA A 358 19.89 17.88 18.86
C ALA A 358 18.75 17.31 19.72
N ASN A 359 19.08 16.66 20.84
CA ASN A 359 18.08 16.07 21.75
C ASN A 359 17.17 17.13 22.41
N SER A 360 17.66 18.37 22.57
CA SER A 360 16.89 19.45 23.19
C SER A 360 15.77 20.00 22.29
N ALA A 361 15.97 19.99 20.96
CA ALA A 361 14.99 20.48 20.01
C ALA A 361 13.78 19.55 19.91
N VAL A 362 14.04 18.24 19.81
CA VAL A 362 13.00 17.18 19.81
C VAL A 362 12.12 17.31 21.06
N GLU A 363 12.75 17.51 22.22
CA GLU A 363 12.04 17.60 23.49
C GLU A 363 11.12 18.83 23.56
N ALA A 364 11.58 19.97 23.05
CA ALA A 364 10.76 21.18 22.96
C ALA A 364 9.53 20.98 22.06
N HIS A 365 9.65 20.20 20.98
CA HIS A 365 8.55 19.90 20.07
C HIS A 365 7.58 18.82 20.59
N LEU A 366 8.09 17.84 21.35
CA LEU A 366 7.28 16.75 21.91
C LEU A 366 6.45 17.16 23.12
N ALA A 367 6.89 18.15 23.90
CA ALA A 367 6.14 18.65 25.07
C ALA A 367 4.68 19.03 24.76
N PRO A 368 4.37 19.92 23.78
CA PRO A 368 2.98 20.30 23.50
C PRO A 368 2.13 19.14 22.98
N ILE A 369 2.73 18.19 22.25
CA ILE A 369 2.04 16.98 21.79
C ILE A 369 1.68 16.09 23.00
N THR A 370 2.64 15.88 23.90
CA THR A 370 2.48 15.08 25.11
C THR A 370 1.40 15.66 26.03
N ASP A 371 1.41 16.98 26.25
CA ASP A 371 0.41 17.69 27.03
C ASP A 371 -0.99 17.56 26.41
N ARG A 372 -1.09 17.73 25.08
CA ARG A 372 -2.37 17.62 24.37
C ARG A 372 -2.92 16.20 24.38
N LEU A 373 -2.09 15.19 24.15
CA LEU A 373 -2.50 13.78 24.23
C LEU A 373 -2.95 13.40 25.63
N SER A 374 -2.23 13.86 26.65
CA SER A 374 -2.61 13.64 28.05
C SER A 374 -3.99 14.22 28.35
N LEU A 375 -4.24 15.46 27.91
CA LEU A 375 -5.55 16.12 28.04
C LEU A 375 -6.67 15.37 27.31
N LEU A 376 -6.44 14.95 26.06
CA LEU A 376 -7.43 14.23 25.26
C LEU A 376 -7.69 12.80 25.78
N SER A 377 -6.71 12.19 26.44
CA SER A 377 -6.87 10.84 27.02
C SER A 377 -7.62 10.82 28.35
N GLY A 378 -7.67 11.94 29.08
CA GLY A 378 -8.22 12.02 30.43
C GLY A 378 -9.61 12.64 30.54
N LEU A 379 -10.09 13.34 29.51
CA LEU A 379 -11.38 14.01 29.53
C LEU A 379 -12.45 13.14 28.85
N PRO A 380 -13.68 13.06 29.42
CA PRO A 380 -14.83 12.65 28.62
C PRO A 380 -14.95 13.64 27.46
N MET A 381 -14.79 13.16 26.24
CA MET A 381 -14.84 14.00 25.05
C MET A 381 -16.18 14.76 25.02
N PRO A 382 -16.16 16.06 24.69
CA PRO A 382 -17.39 16.84 24.58
C PRO A 382 -18.34 16.21 23.57
N SER A 383 -19.65 16.48 23.71
CA SER A 383 -20.70 15.89 22.86
C SER A 383 -20.61 16.26 21.36
N GLU A 384 -19.77 17.23 20.99
CA GLU A 384 -19.37 17.44 19.60
C GLU A 384 -17.98 16.83 19.38
N PRO A 385 -17.83 15.93 18.38
CA PRO A 385 -16.56 15.28 18.12
C PRO A 385 -15.52 16.35 17.76
N ALA A 386 -14.50 16.50 18.60
CA ALA A 386 -13.45 17.50 18.40
C ALA A 386 -12.68 17.30 17.09
N PHE A 387 -12.82 16.12 16.45
CA PHE A 387 -12.11 15.75 15.23
C PHE A 387 -13.06 15.11 14.22
N LYS A 388 -12.95 15.53 12.95
CA LYS A 388 -13.54 14.77 11.85
C LYS A 388 -12.90 13.37 11.81
N PRO A 389 -13.67 12.28 11.59
CA PRO A 389 -13.13 10.92 11.59
C PRO A 389 -11.93 10.72 10.66
N GLY A 390 -11.96 11.32 9.45
CA GLY A 390 -10.83 11.26 8.51
C GLY A 390 -9.55 11.90 9.04
N GLN A 391 -9.67 13.04 9.72
CA GLN A 391 -8.54 13.74 10.35
C GLN A 391 -7.99 12.94 11.53
N LEU A 392 -8.86 12.40 12.38
CA LEU A 392 -8.47 11.55 13.50
C LEU A 392 -7.62 10.35 13.04
N ARG A 393 -8.01 9.69 11.94
CA ARG A 393 -7.24 8.57 11.37
C ARG A 393 -5.84 9.00 10.94
N LEU A 394 -5.72 10.13 10.26
CA LEU A 394 -4.42 10.68 9.82
C LEU A 394 -3.52 11.04 11.02
N THR A 395 -4.09 11.66 12.05
CA THR A 395 -3.37 12.01 13.28
C THR A 395 -2.85 10.77 13.99
N ILE A 396 -3.69 9.73 14.16
CA ILE A 396 -3.29 8.46 14.78
C ILE A 396 -2.18 7.80 13.97
N SER A 397 -2.29 7.74 12.63
CA SER A 397 -1.23 7.19 11.78
C SER A 397 0.10 7.96 11.95
N SER A 398 0.04 9.29 11.97
CA SER A 398 1.24 10.14 12.14
C SER A 398 1.89 9.94 13.52
N LEU A 399 1.08 9.82 14.57
CA LEU A 399 1.54 9.52 15.93
C LEU A 399 2.26 8.17 16.01
N MET A 400 1.69 7.13 15.38
CA MET A 400 2.32 5.81 15.35
C MET A 400 3.65 5.84 14.59
N ASN A 401 3.73 6.58 13.49
CA ASN A 401 4.97 6.75 12.73
C ASN A 401 6.04 7.50 13.53
N LEU A 402 5.65 8.54 14.29
CA LEU A 402 6.55 9.22 15.21
C LEU A 402 7.05 8.28 16.31
N ALA A 403 6.19 7.46 16.90
CA ALA A 403 6.62 6.49 17.92
C ALA A 403 7.65 5.49 17.36
N VAL A 404 7.42 4.96 16.15
CA VAL A 404 8.37 4.08 15.46
C VAL A 404 9.70 4.80 15.19
N HIS A 405 9.66 6.07 14.79
CA HIS A 405 10.87 6.88 14.65
C HIS A 405 11.65 6.98 15.96
N LEU A 406 10.95 7.34 17.04
CA LEU A 406 11.56 7.52 18.36
C LEU A 406 12.21 6.25 18.89
N VAL A 407 11.73 5.05 18.53
CA VAL A 407 12.41 3.78 18.91
C VAL A 407 13.87 3.76 18.44
N SER A 408 14.17 4.40 17.31
CA SER A 408 15.54 4.49 16.77
C SER A 408 16.41 5.59 17.41
N VAL A 409 15.80 6.54 18.13
CA VAL A 409 16.48 7.71 18.71
C VAL A 409 16.56 7.60 20.23
N ASP A 410 15.42 7.41 20.88
CA ASP A 410 15.26 7.31 22.32
C ASP A 410 14.07 6.39 22.65
N MET A 411 14.38 5.13 22.99
CA MET A 411 13.36 4.12 23.31
C MET A 411 12.52 4.47 24.55
N GLN A 412 13.06 5.26 25.48
CA GLN A 412 12.34 5.69 26.68
C GLN A 412 11.25 6.69 26.32
N LYS A 413 11.61 7.69 25.51
CA LYS A 413 10.64 8.65 24.94
C LYS A 413 9.62 7.93 24.06
N ALA A 414 10.07 6.98 23.24
CA ALA A 414 9.18 6.16 22.42
C ALA A 414 8.15 5.40 23.27
N PHE A 415 8.57 4.80 24.39
CA PHE A 415 7.67 4.10 25.31
C PHE A 415 6.62 5.02 25.93
N ALA A 416 7.04 6.18 26.45
CA ALA A 416 6.14 7.16 27.05
C ALA A 416 5.10 7.67 26.05
N ILE A 417 5.53 8.02 24.83
CA ILE A 417 4.64 8.49 23.76
C ILE A 417 3.72 7.36 23.29
N GLN A 418 4.22 6.14 23.15
CA GLN A 418 3.42 4.99 22.74
C GLN A 418 2.33 4.65 23.78
N ASP A 419 2.58 4.82 25.08
CA ASP A 419 1.56 4.66 26.13
C ASP A 419 0.46 5.72 26.02
N LEU A 420 0.81 6.98 25.76
CA LEU A 420 -0.16 8.04 25.50
C LEU A 420 -0.99 7.77 24.24
N ILE A 421 -0.35 7.31 23.15
CA ILE A 421 -1.04 6.92 21.92
C ILE A 421 -2.03 5.80 22.21
N HIS A 422 -1.62 4.76 22.95
CA HIS A 422 -2.50 3.63 23.28
C HIS A 422 -3.74 4.09 24.06
N ARG A 423 -3.59 4.96 25.06
CA ARG A 423 -4.71 5.52 25.83
C ARG A 423 -5.62 6.38 24.96
N PHE A 424 -5.05 7.27 24.15
CA PHE A 424 -5.78 8.14 23.24
C PHE A 424 -6.62 7.34 22.23
N VAL A 425 -6.03 6.35 21.56
CA VAL A 425 -6.74 5.50 20.60
C VAL A 425 -7.80 4.65 21.28
N SER A 426 -7.53 4.13 22.49
CA SER A 426 -8.53 3.36 23.24
C SER A 426 -9.74 4.21 23.64
N ALA A 427 -9.53 5.47 24.04
CA ALA A 427 -10.62 6.41 24.31
C ALA A 427 -11.46 6.68 23.05
N ALA A 428 -10.80 6.90 21.90
CA ALA A 428 -11.48 7.10 20.62
C ALA A 428 -12.30 5.86 20.17
N VAL A 429 -11.86 4.64 20.49
CA VAL A 429 -12.62 3.41 20.22
C VAL A 429 -13.92 3.39 21.04
N GLU A 430 -13.87 3.74 22.32
CA GLU A 430 -15.07 3.76 23.17
C GLU A 430 -16.07 4.83 22.71
N GLU A 431 -15.60 6.02 22.30
CA GLU A 431 -16.46 7.06 21.71
C GLU A 431 -17.12 6.58 20.39
N ALA A 432 -16.33 6.00 19.48
CA ALA A 432 -16.85 5.48 18.21
C ALA A 432 -17.82 4.30 18.42
N ARG A 433 -17.69 3.55 19.52
CA ARG A 433 -18.56 2.42 19.86
C ARG A 433 -20.00 2.87 20.13
N GLU A 434 -20.18 4.03 20.76
CA GLU A 434 -21.51 4.57 21.06
C GLU A 434 -22.27 4.91 19.78
N SER A 435 -21.55 5.40 18.77
CA SER A 435 -22.08 5.75 17.45
C SER A 435 -22.38 4.53 16.56
N LEU A 436 -21.99 3.32 16.96
CA LEU A 436 -22.10 2.11 16.13
C LEU A 436 -23.53 1.59 15.97
N ARG A 437 -24.41 1.81 16.97
CA ARG A 437 -25.73 1.16 17.04
C ARG A 437 -26.62 1.48 15.84
N ASP A 438 -26.59 2.73 15.38
CA ASP A 438 -27.35 3.22 14.22
C ASP A 438 -26.42 3.78 13.12
N GLY A 439 -25.12 3.45 13.20
CA GLY A 439 -24.07 4.03 12.36
C GLY A 439 -24.12 3.59 10.90
N SER A 440 -23.71 4.49 10.00
CA SER A 440 -23.49 4.22 8.57
C SER A 440 -22.40 3.16 8.34
N ALA A 441 -22.32 2.61 7.13
CA ALA A 441 -21.23 1.70 6.76
C ALA A 441 -19.84 2.35 6.98
N ASP A 442 -19.71 3.65 6.70
CA ASP A 442 -18.50 4.43 6.95
C ASP A 442 -18.14 4.52 8.43
N ALA A 443 -19.14 4.71 9.30
CA ALA A 443 -18.97 4.74 10.75
C ALA A 443 -18.50 3.39 11.29
N LYS A 444 -19.10 2.29 10.83
CA LYS A 444 -18.71 0.92 11.19
C LYS A 444 -17.27 0.63 10.77
N LEU A 445 -16.93 0.95 9.52
CA LEU A 445 -15.56 0.77 9.03
C LEU A 445 -14.57 1.61 9.83
N HIS A 446 -14.96 2.82 10.26
CA HIS A 446 -14.11 3.70 11.07
C HIS A 446 -13.87 3.13 12.47
N TYR A 447 -14.91 2.62 13.12
CA TYR A 447 -14.80 1.92 14.40
C TYR A 447 -13.85 0.72 14.32
N HIS A 448 -13.99 -0.11 13.28
CA HIS A 448 -13.10 -1.27 13.06
C HIS A 448 -11.65 -0.84 12.79
N TRP A 449 -11.46 0.27 12.08
CA TRP A 449 -10.14 0.85 11.87
C TRP A 449 -9.52 1.32 13.18
N LEU A 450 -10.27 2.03 14.03
CA LEU A 450 -9.78 2.47 15.35
C LEU A 450 -9.44 1.27 16.24
N SER A 451 -10.29 0.24 16.25
CA SER A 451 -10.07 -1.00 16.98
C SER A 451 -8.78 -1.70 16.53
N SER A 452 -8.54 -1.76 15.22
CA SER A 452 -7.29 -2.27 14.65
C SER A 452 -6.06 -1.49 15.14
N ARG A 453 -6.13 -0.15 15.18
CA ARG A 453 -5.02 0.68 15.67
C ARG A 453 -4.83 0.59 17.18
N ALA A 454 -5.89 0.40 17.95
CA ALA A 454 -5.80 0.10 19.38
C ALA A 454 -5.03 -1.21 19.62
N ALA A 455 -5.37 -2.28 18.88
CA ALA A 455 -4.66 -3.56 18.95
C ALA A 455 -3.18 -3.41 18.55
N LEU A 456 -2.89 -2.73 17.44
CA LEU A 456 -1.51 -2.51 16.99
C LEU A 456 -0.70 -1.68 18.00
N SER A 457 -1.31 -0.62 18.56
CA SER A 457 -0.66 0.20 19.58
C SER A 457 -0.31 -0.59 20.84
N ALA A 458 -1.15 -1.55 21.24
CA ALA A 458 -0.91 -2.43 22.36
C ALA A 458 0.27 -3.39 22.09
N VAL A 459 0.37 -3.94 20.88
CA VAL A 459 1.51 -4.79 20.48
C VAL A 459 2.81 -3.98 20.52
N TYR A 460 2.86 -2.80 19.89
CA TYR A 460 4.06 -1.95 19.92
C TYR A 460 4.47 -1.54 21.33
N LEU A 461 3.50 -1.21 22.19
CA LEU A 461 3.80 -0.82 23.56
C LEU A 461 4.40 -1.98 24.37
N SER A 462 3.91 -3.21 24.15
CA SER A 462 4.49 -4.41 24.75
C SER A 462 5.89 -4.73 24.21
N GLU A 463 6.13 -4.54 22.91
CA GLU A 463 7.46 -4.74 22.29
C GLU A 463 8.49 -3.74 22.81
N ILE A 464 8.15 -2.44 22.81
CA ILE A 464 9.03 -1.38 23.32
C ILE A 464 9.25 -1.56 24.82
N GLY A 465 8.18 -1.79 25.59
CA GLY A 465 8.25 -2.02 27.04
C GLY A 465 9.12 -3.21 27.42
N GLN A 466 9.12 -4.26 26.59
CA GLN A 466 10.03 -5.39 26.73
C GLN A 466 11.48 -5.00 26.43
N ALA A 467 11.73 -4.29 25.33
CA ALA A 467 13.08 -3.89 24.93
C ALA A 467 13.77 -3.06 26.01
N ILE A 468 13.04 -2.15 26.66
CA ILE A 468 13.57 -1.30 27.74
C ILE A 468 13.44 -1.92 29.14
N LYS A 469 12.88 -3.14 29.26
CA LYS A 469 12.66 -3.86 30.53
C LYS A 469 11.82 -3.09 31.56
N GLN A 470 10.86 -2.28 31.12
CA GLN A 470 9.97 -1.51 32.00
C GLN A 470 8.58 -2.12 32.18
N MET A 471 8.22 -3.11 31.36
CA MET A 471 6.93 -3.78 31.45
C MET A 471 7.10 -5.21 31.96
N PRO A 472 6.34 -5.64 33.00
CA PRO A 472 6.39 -7.02 33.47
C PRO A 472 5.81 -7.98 32.42
N ASP A 473 6.35 -9.19 32.35
CA ASP A 473 5.94 -10.21 31.37
C ASP A 473 4.43 -10.51 31.39
N GLN A 474 3.81 -10.54 32.57
CA GLN A 474 2.37 -10.74 32.70
C GLN A 474 1.58 -9.64 31.98
N GLU A 475 1.99 -8.38 32.11
CA GLU A 475 1.31 -7.25 31.46
C GLU A 475 1.51 -7.28 29.95
N ILE A 476 2.72 -7.60 29.47
CA ILE A 476 3.00 -7.81 28.05
C ILE A 476 2.03 -8.82 27.45
N ILE A 477 1.86 -9.95 28.14
CA ILE A 477 1.03 -11.07 27.66
C ILE A 477 -0.44 -10.72 27.67
N ASP A 478 -0.92 -10.06 28.72
CA ASP A 478 -2.32 -9.66 28.80
C ASP A 478 -2.66 -8.61 27.74
N ARG A 479 -1.78 -7.64 27.48
CA ARG A 479 -1.93 -6.66 26.40
C ARG A 479 -1.94 -7.32 25.02
N CYS A 480 -1.00 -8.22 24.74
CA CYS A 480 -0.95 -8.92 23.45
C CYS A 480 -2.14 -9.87 23.25
N ARG A 481 -2.61 -10.55 24.31
CA ARG A 481 -3.83 -11.37 24.24
C ARG A 481 -5.05 -10.51 23.94
N LYS A 482 -5.21 -9.38 24.62
CA LYS A 482 -6.28 -8.41 24.34
C LYS A 482 -6.21 -7.90 22.90
N ALA A 483 -5.01 -7.62 22.38
CA ALA A 483 -4.83 -7.23 20.99
C ALA A 483 -5.28 -8.33 20.00
N LEU A 484 -5.00 -9.61 20.30
CA LEU A 484 -5.46 -10.75 19.51
C LEU A 484 -6.98 -10.92 19.55
N GLU A 485 -7.62 -10.73 20.71
CA GLU A 485 -9.08 -10.76 20.86
C GLU A 485 -9.76 -9.63 20.04
N ILE A 486 -9.18 -8.44 20.05
CA ILE A 486 -9.64 -7.32 19.22
C ILE A 486 -9.47 -7.66 17.73
N ALA A 487 -8.34 -8.25 17.33
CA ALA A 487 -8.10 -8.65 15.94
C ALA A 487 -9.11 -9.70 15.46
N ASP A 488 -9.35 -10.75 16.25
CA ASP A 488 -10.33 -11.80 15.92
C ASP A 488 -11.74 -11.25 15.78
N SER A 489 -12.19 -10.47 16.77
CA SER A 489 -13.53 -9.90 16.77
C SER A 489 -13.73 -8.91 15.62
N THR A 490 -12.71 -8.11 15.30
CA THR A 490 -12.73 -7.21 14.15
C THR A 490 -12.84 -7.99 12.84
N ILE A 491 -12.01 -9.02 12.62
CA ILE A 491 -12.08 -9.85 11.40
C ILE A 491 -13.46 -10.50 11.26
N ALA A 492 -13.99 -11.11 12.32
CA ALA A 492 -15.30 -11.75 12.31
C ALA A 492 -16.43 -10.74 11.97
N SER A 493 -16.35 -9.52 12.52
CA SER A 493 -17.31 -8.46 12.22
C SER A 493 -17.22 -8.00 10.77
N LEU A 494 -16.01 -7.76 10.25
CA LEU A 494 -15.78 -7.34 8.87
C LEU A 494 -16.23 -8.41 7.86
N GLU A 495 -16.07 -9.69 8.17
CA GLU A 495 -16.57 -10.80 7.34
C GLU A 495 -18.11 -10.85 7.32
N THR A 496 -18.74 -10.63 8.47
CA THR A 496 -20.21 -10.55 8.59
C THR A 496 -20.76 -9.35 7.81
N GLU A 497 -20.10 -8.20 7.89
CA GLU A 497 -20.48 -6.98 7.17
C GLU A 497 -20.28 -7.13 5.65
N ALA A 498 -19.19 -7.76 5.21
CA ALA A 498 -18.93 -8.02 3.79
C ALA A 498 -20.02 -8.89 3.14
N GLY A 499 -20.59 -9.83 3.89
CA GLY A 499 -21.66 -10.71 3.41
C GLY A 499 -23.06 -10.09 3.40
N SER A 500 -23.30 -9.05 4.21
CA SER A 500 -24.64 -8.47 4.43
C SER A 500 -24.86 -7.14 3.71
N ASN A 501 -23.82 -6.33 3.52
CA ASN A 501 -23.93 -4.97 2.98
C ASN A 501 -23.37 -4.86 1.57
N ALA A 502 -24.18 -4.36 0.63
CA ALA A 502 -23.76 -4.15 -0.75
C ALA A 502 -22.61 -3.12 -0.89
N VAL A 503 -22.50 -2.17 0.05
CA VAL A 503 -21.41 -1.20 0.16
C VAL A 503 -20.02 -1.85 0.31
N PHE A 504 -19.97 -3.07 0.82
CA PHE A 504 -18.76 -3.85 1.06
C PHE A 504 -18.55 -5.01 0.08
N GLN A 505 -19.46 -5.19 -0.89
CA GLN A 505 -19.39 -6.36 -1.77
C GLN A 505 -18.13 -6.33 -2.64
N PRO A 506 -17.33 -7.40 -2.65
CA PRO A 506 -16.21 -7.51 -3.57
C PRO A 506 -16.74 -7.68 -5.00
N GLY A 507 -16.24 -6.84 -5.91
CA GLY A 507 -16.54 -6.89 -7.34
C GLY A 507 -15.40 -7.50 -8.15
N ILE A 508 -15.69 -7.91 -9.39
CA ILE A 508 -14.65 -8.32 -10.35
C ILE A 508 -13.82 -7.11 -10.80
N THR A 509 -14.47 -5.95 -10.87
CA THR A 509 -13.87 -4.63 -11.19
C THR A 509 -14.30 -3.64 -10.11
N ARG A 510 -13.57 -2.53 -9.97
CA ARG A 510 -13.89 -1.47 -8.99
C ARG A 510 -15.31 -0.89 -9.14
N SER A 511 -15.78 -0.71 -10.38
CA SER A 511 -17.14 -0.21 -10.64
C SER A 511 -18.25 -1.17 -10.21
N LEU A 512 -17.94 -2.46 -10.10
CA LEU A 512 -18.86 -3.50 -9.67
C LEU A 512 -18.72 -3.81 -8.18
N SER A 513 -17.65 -3.32 -7.55
CA SER A 513 -17.47 -3.47 -6.12
C SER A 513 -18.22 -2.37 -5.37
N GLY A 514 -18.59 -2.68 -4.14
CA GLY A 514 -19.10 -1.68 -3.22
C GLY A 514 -18.06 -0.58 -2.98
N ARG A 515 -18.51 0.65 -2.74
CA ARG A 515 -17.65 1.83 -2.59
C ARG A 515 -16.53 1.67 -1.56
N LEU A 516 -16.79 0.93 -0.47
CA LEU A 516 -15.86 0.73 0.63
C LEU A 516 -15.16 -0.64 0.58
N SER A 517 -15.30 -1.41 -0.50
CA SER A 517 -14.74 -2.76 -0.58
C SER A 517 -13.21 -2.77 -0.51
N GLU A 518 -12.55 -1.79 -1.13
CA GLU A 518 -11.09 -1.70 -1.15
C GLU A 518 -10.54 -1.38 0.25
N GLN A 519 -11.16 -0.40 0.91
CA GLN A 519 -10.80 0.02 2.27
C GLN A 519 -11.05 -1.12 3.27
N LEU A 520 -12.15 -1.87 3.10
CA LEU A 520 -12.45 -3.06 3.89
C LEU A 520 -11.37 -4.14 3.75
N GLU A 521 -10.98 -4.48 2.52
CA GLU A 521 -9.97 -5.51 2.29
C GLU A 521 -8.58 -5.06 2.77
N SER A 522 -8.24 -3.78 2.60
CA SER A 522 -7.02 -3.20 3.18
C SER A 522 -7.05 -3.29 4.71
N LEU A 523 -8.17 -2.96 5.35
CA LEU A 523 -8.31 -3.06 6.80
C LEU A 523 -8.21 -4.51 7.29
N LYS A 524 -8.84 -5.47 6.60
CA LYS A 524 -8.70 -6.90 6.93
C LYS A 524 -7.25 -7.36 6.88
N ARG A 525 -6.50 -6.93 5.85
CA ARG A 525 -5.07 -7.22 5.73
C ARG A 525 -4.29 -6.63 6.92
N ASP A 526 -4.53 -5.38 7.26
CA ASP A 526 -3.84 -4.68 8.35
C ASP A 526 -4.17 -5.31 9.73
N VAL A 527 -5.43 -5.72 9.97
CA VAL A 527 -5.84 -6.43 11.19
C VAL A 527 -5.18 -7.79 11.27
N ARG A 528 -5.13 -8.55 10.16
CA ARG A 528 -4.42 -9.84 10.09
C ARG A 528 -2.93 -9.68 10.36
N LEU A 529 -2.30 -8.66 9.79
CA LEU A 529 -0.89 -8.35 10.07
C LEU A 529 -0.69 -8.07 11.57
N THR A 530 -1.54 -7.24 12.17
CA THR A 530 -1.51 -6.95 13.61
C THR A 530 -1.68 -8.21 14.45
N GLY A 531 -2.62 -9.08 14.08
CA GLY A 531 -2.82 -10.38 14.71
C GLY A 531 -1.60 -11.29 14.58
N ALA A 532 -0.97 -11.34 13.40
CA ALA A 532 0.24 -12.12 13.17
C ALA A 532 1.43 -11.62 14.00
N MET A 533 1.58 -10.30 14.15
CA MET A 533 2.61 -9.68 14.99
C MET A 533 2.38 -10.02 16.47
N GLY A 534 1.17 -9.79 16.99
CA GLY A 534 0.83 -10.11 18.39
C GLY A 534 0.98 -11.60 18.71
N ALA A 535 0.60 -12.48 17.79
CA ALA A 535 0.75 -13.93 17.95
C ALA A 535 2.23 -14.35 17.89
N THR A 536 3.02 -13.81 16.97
CA THR A 536 4.47 -14.07 16.91
C THR A 536 5.15 -13.64 18.20
N PHE A 537 4.85 -12.45 18.71
CA PHE A 537 5.45 -11.94 19.94
C PHE A 537 5.08 -12.78 21.18
N LEU A 538 3.82 -13.20 21.30
CA LEU A 538 3.41 -14.16 22.32
C LEU A 538 4.12 -15.51 22.17
N GLY A 539 4.29 -16.00 20.94
CA GLY A 539 5.04 -17.23 20.66
C GLY A 539 6.45 -17.18 21.23
N LEU A 540 7.18 -16.10 20.93
CA LEU A 540 8.53 -15.85 21.46
C LEU A 540 8.53 -15.78 23.00
N LYS A 541 7.53 -15.15 23.61
CA LYS A 541 7.41 -15.09 25.07
C LYS A 541 7.19 -16.45 25.69
N TYR A 542 6.27 -17.24 25.16
CA TYR A 542 5.98 -18.59 25.67
C TYR A 542 7.13 -19.58 25.42
N GLU A 543 7.99 -19.35 24.43
CA GLU A 543 9.19 -20.16 24.22
C GLU A 543 10.16 -20.08 25.41
N THR A 544 10.20 -18.93 26.10
CA THR A 544 11.04 -18.74 27.30
C THR A 544 10.44 -19.34 28.58
N CYS A 545 9.19 -19.84 28.54
CA CYS A 545 8.54 -20.43 29.71
C CYS A 545 9.22 -21.73 30.14
N PRO A 546 9.64 -21.87 31.42
CA PRO A 546 10.15 -23.12 31.94
C PRO A 546 9.06 -24.19 31.97
N SER A 547 9.46 -25.46 32.01
CA SER A 547 8.52 -26.59 32.09
C SER A 547 7.68 -26.52 33.37
N ARG A 548 6.46 -27.05 33.33
CA ARG A 548 5.57 -27.07 34.50
C ARG A 548 6.19 -27.78 35.71
N ALA A 549 7.01 -28.82 35.46
CA ALA A 549 7.78 -29.50 36.50
C ALA A 549 8.82 -28.58 37.15
N ALA A 550 9.57 -27.80 36.36
CA ALA A 550 10.53 -26.83 36.87
C ALA A 550 9.87 -25.70 37.68
N LEU A 551 8.68 -25.25 37.26
CA LEU A 551 7.87 -24.30 38.04
C LEU A 551 7.42 -24.87 39.38
N ALA A 552 6.98 -26.12 39.42
CA ALA A 552 6.53 -26.76 40.65
C ALA A 552 7.68 -26.96 41.67
N GLN A 553 8.92 -27.09 41.18
CA GLN A 553 10.09 -27.30 42.01
C GLN A 553 10.70 -26.01 42.56
N SER A 554 10.43 -24.85 41.95
CA SER A 554 11.06 -23.58 42.32
C SER A 554 10.03 -22.48 42.59
N PRO A 555 9.84 -22.06 43.86
CA PRO A 555 8.94 -20.96 44.22
C PRO A 555 9.28 -19.66 43.49
N ARG A 556 10.57 -19.37 43.28
CA ARG A 556 11.02 -18.18 42.55
C ARG A 556 10.57 -18.20 41.09
N LEU A 557 10.72 -19.34 40.40
CA LEU A 557 10.23 -19.48 39.03
C LEU A 557 8.71 -19.42 38.99
N HIS A 558 8.03 -20.02 39.97
CA HIS A 558 6.58 -19.97 40.07
C HIS A 558 6.06 -18.52 40.15
N THR A 559 6.68 -17.66 40.95
CA THR A 559 6.30 -16.23 41.02
C THR A 559 6.59 -15.50 39.70
N ALA A 560 7.72 -15.75 39.06
CA ALA A 560 8.11 -15.06 37.82
C ALA A 560 7.29 -15.48 36.58
N PHE A 561 6.81 -16.72 36.54
CA PHE A 561 6.18 -17.36 35.38
C PHE A 561 4.77 -17.92 35.70
N ASN A 562 4.09 -17.39 36.72
CA ASN A 562 2.71 -17.76 37.06
C ASN A 562 1.72 -17.56 35.89
N TRP A 563 2.10 -16.73 34.93
CA TRP A 563 1.37 -16.43 33.69
C TRP A 563 1.43 -17.54 32.63
N CYS A 564 2.49 -18.37 32.61
CA CYS A 564 2.80 -19.29 31.50
C CYS A 564 1.66 -20.27 31.20
N TYR A 565 1.05 -20.87 32.21
CA TYR A 565 0.07 -21.96 32.02
C TYR A 565 -1.36 -21.55 32.37
N ARG A 566 -1.62 -20.25 32.58
CA ARG A 566 -2.95 -19.75 32.97
C ARG A 566 -3.98 -19.85 31.85
N ALA A 567 -3.56 -19.64 30.60
CA ALA A 567 -4.45 -19.60 29.45
C ALA A 567 -4.82 -21.00 28.91
N GLN A 568 -3.92 -21.97 29.07
CA GLN A 568 -4.15 -23.35 28.63
C GLN A 568 -3.61 -24.30 29.70
N PRO A 569 -4.49 -24.76 30.61
CA PRO A 569 -4.08 -25.63 31.72
C PRO A 569 -3.58 -27.00 31.25
N ASP A 570 -3.90 -27.40 30.01
CA ASP A 570 -3.52 -28.69 29.42
C ASP A 570 -2.10 -28.69 28.80
N ALA A 571 -1.48 -27.51 28.62
CA ALA A 571 -0.14 -27.46 28.07
C ALA A 571 0.91 -27.96 29.08
N HIS A 572 1.83 -28.81 28.61
CA HIS A 572 2.86 -29.42 29.47
C HIS A 572 4.17 -28.61 29.49
N ASN A 573 4.45 -27.83 28.45
CA ASN A 573 5.64 -26.99 28.35
C ASN A 573 5.37 -25.70 27.55
N GLY A 574 6.23 -24.69 27.73
CA GLY A 574 6.20 -23.42 27.01
C GLY A 574 6.26 -23.58 25.49
N CYS A 575 7.07 -24.53 24.99
CA CYS A 575 7.23 -24.79 23.55
C CYS A 575 5.91 -25.19 22.86
N GLN A 576 5.04 -25.94 23.54
CA GLN A 576 3.71 -26.30 23.02
C GLN A 576 2.83 -25.06 22.86
N LEU A 577 2.85 -24.15 23.83
CA LEU A 577 2.12 -22.88 23.75
C LEU A 577 2.68 -21.99 22.65
N ALA A 578 4.00 -21.85 22.59
CA ALA A 578 4.69 -21.09 21.56
C ALA A 578 4.31 -21.56 20.16
N ARG A 579 4.31 -22.88 19.93
CA ARG A 579 3.89 -23.49 18.67
C ARG A 579 2.45 -23.14 18.29
N LEU A 580 1.52 -23.11 19.23
CA LEU A 580 0.13 -22.73 18.97
C LEU A 580 0.01 -21.27 18.53
N PHE A 581 0.76 -20.37 19.15
CA PHE A 581 0.79 -18.96 18.77
C PHE A 581 1.47 -18.74 17.41
N PHE A 582 2.58 -19.42 17.11
CA PHE A 582 3.18 -19.35 15.77
C PHE A 582 2.27 -19.90 14.68
N GLN A 583 1.54 -21.00 14.95
CA GLN A 583 0.53 -21.51 14.02
C GLN A 583 -0.55 -20.45 13.77
N ARG A 584 -1.03 -19.80 14.83
CA ARG A 584 -2.01 -18.72 14.70
C ARG A 584 -1.49 -17.53 13.89
N ALA A 585 -0.21 -17.17 14.03
CA ALA A 585 0.40 -16.13 13.21
C ALA A 585 0.42 -16.48 11.71
N VAL A 586 0.68 -17.76 11.40
CA VAL A 586 0.57 -18.29 10.03
C VAL A 586 -0.87 -18.24 9.54
N ASP A 587 -1.85 -18.62 10.38
CA ASP A 587 -3.27 -18.61 10.01
C ASP A 587 -3.76 -17.19 9.67
N TYR A 588 -3.32 -16.16 10.41
CA TYR A 588 -3.59 -14.76 10.03
C TYR A 588 -2.96 -14.39 8.69
N SER A 589 -1.70 -14.78 8.47
CA SER A 589 -0.96 -14.47 7.23
C SER A 589 -1.60 -15.12 5.99
N LEU A 590 -2.19 -16.31 6.16
CA LEU A 590 -2.92 -17.02 5.11
C LEU A 590 -4.38 -16.57 4.97
N GLY A 591 -4.91 -15.81 5.94
CA GLY A 591 -6.31 -15.42 5.99
C GLY A 591 -7.27 -16.58 6.29
N THR A 592 -6.79 -17.64 6.97
CA THR A 592 -7.54 -18.87 7.29
C THR A 592 -8.09 -18.90 8.71
N SER A 593 -8.10 -17.77 9.41
CA SER A 593 -8.47 -17.64 10.83
C SER A 593 -9.96 -17.90 11.16
N GLY A 594 -10.77 -18.34 10.20
CA GLY A 594 -12.17 -18.70 10.42
C GLY A 594 -12.37 -20.07 11.07
N ASP A 595 -13.41 -20.18 11.90
CA ASP A 595 -13.76 -21.29 12.82
C ASP A 595 -13.84 -22.72 12.20
N GLN A 596 -13.72 -22.85 10.88
CA GLN A 596 -13.82 -24.13 10.17
C GLN A 596 -12.48 -24.83 9.88
N SER A 597 -11.33 -24.22 10.20
CA SER A 597 -10.01 -24.80 9.87
C SER A 597 -9.38 -25.66 10.97
N ARG A 598 -10.11 -26.00 12.05
CA ARG A 598 -9.57 -26.83 13.17
C ARG A 598 -9.06 -28.22 12.78
N HIS A 599 -9.30 -28.71 11.58
CA HIS A 599 -8.72 -29.99 11.12
C HIS A 599 -8.38 -29.97 9.64
N LYS A 600 -7.09 -29.73 9.30
CA LYS A 600 -6.31 -30.46 8.28
C LYS A 600 -4.87 -29.93 8.18
N GLN A 601 -3.96 -30.66 8.84
CA GLN A 601 -2.52 -30.86 8.57
C GLN A 601 -1.56 -29.67 8.33
N PRO A 602 -0.28 -29.80 8.75
CA PRO A 602 0.71 -28.74 8.65
C PRO A 602 1.24 -28.63 7.22
N LEU A 603 0.87 -27.57 6.48
CA LEU A 603 1.54 -27.25 5.23
C LEU A 603 2.88 -26.57 5.51
N VAL A 604 3.94 -27.33 5.25
CA VAL A 604 5.31 -26.98 4.80
C VAL A 604 5.53 -25.51 4.41
N LEU A 605 5.55 -24.59 5.38
CA LEU A 605 6.05 -23.21 5.24
C LEU A 605 7.01 -22.80 6.37
N LEU A 606 7.47 -23.77 7.16
CA LEU A 606 8.47 -23.54 8.22
C LEU A 606 9.89 -23.25 7.69
N ASN A 607 10.20 -23.59 6.42
CA ASN A 607 11.56 -23.41 5.88
C ASN A 607 11.96 -21.93 5.70
N PRO A 608 11.15 -21.05 5.06
CA PRO A 608 11.51 -19.64 4.93
C PRO A 608 11.53 -18.89 6.28
N LEU A 609 10.65 -19.28 7.21
CA LEU A 609 10.62 -18.68 8.55
C LEU A 609 11.87 -19.06 9.36
N ASN A 610 12.32 -20.33 9.27
CA ASN A 610 13.57 -20.78 9.88
C ASN A 610 14.81 -20.08 9.31
N GLU A 611 14.79 -19.71 8.03
CA GLU A 611 15.88 -18.98 7.39
C GLU A 611 15.95 -17.54 7.91
N ASN A 612 14.81 -16.86 8.03
CA ASN A 612 14.74 -15.52 8.63
C ASN A 612 15.08 -15.52 10.13
N LEU A 613 14.67 -16.54 10.89
CA LEU A 613 15.06 -16.69 12.30
C LEU A 613 16.57 -16.95 12.46
N ARG A 614 17.21 -17.68 11.53
CA ARG A 614 18.68 -17.81 11.48
C ARG A 614 19.39 -16.51 11.12
N HIS A 615 18.75 -15.63 10.34
CA HIS A 615 19.30 -14.30 10.07
C HIS A 615 19.20 -13.39 11.30
N LEU A 616 18.09 -13.44 12.04
CA LEU A 616 17.93 -12.69 13.28
C LEU A 616 18.86 -13.18 14.39
N SER A 617 19.12 -14.48 14.50
CA SER A 617 20.09 -15.01 15.48
C SER A 617 21.53 -14.53 15.23
N ARG A 618 21.88 -14.14 14.00
CA ARG A 618 23.18 -13.53 13.70
C ARG A 618 23.29 -12.06 14.13
N ILE A 619 22.16 -11.37 14.36
CA ILE A 619 22.13 -9.99 14.84
C ILE A 619 22.46 -9.95 16.35
N ASP A 620 22.05 -10.97 17.11
CA ASP A 620 22.41 -11.09 18.53
C ASP A 620 23.92 -11.21 18.75
N ASP A 621 24.65 -11.84 17.82
CA ASP A 621 26.12 -11.95 17.86
C ASP A 621 26.82 -10.62 17.55
N LEU A 622 26.15 -9.68 16.86
CA LEU A 622 26.67 -8.34 16.62
C LEU A 622 26.50 -7.43 17.84
N SER A 623 25.44 -7.60 18.62
CA SER A 623 25.21 -6.81 19.85
C SER A 623 26.17 -7.12 20.99
N LYS A 624 26.82 -8.30 20.96
CA LYS A 624 27.79 -8.73 22.00
C LYS A 624 29.23 -8.27 21.72
N ASN A 625 29.49 -7.72 20.54
CA ASN A 625 30.83 -7.27 20.12
C ASN A 625 30.97 -5.73 20.08
N THR A 626 30.01 -5.01 20.62
CA THR A 626 30.04 -3.58 20.95
C THR A 626 29.87 -3.41 22.45
#